data_AF-A0AA87WB72-F1
#
_entry.id   AF-A0AA87WB72-F1
#
_cell.length_a   1.000
_cell.length_b   1.000
_cell.length_c   1.000
_cell.angle_alpha   90.00
_cell.angle_beta   90.00
_cell.angle_gamma   90.00
#
_symmetry.space_group_name_H-M   'P 1'
#
loop_
_entity.id
_entity.type
_entity.pdbx_description
1 polymer ?
#
loop_
_entity_poly.entity_id
_entity_poly.type
_entity_poly.pdbx_seq_one_letter_code
_entity_poly.pdbx_strand_id
1 'polypeptide(L)' 'MRRKGFVAVNRQMRTNLPHIFAIGDVAGNPMLAHKAVHESHFATEAAAGLKSLFDAKIVPNVA' A
#
# COMPACT_ATOMS: atom_id res chain seq x y z
N MET A 1 -15.10 10.67 6.80
CA MET A 1 -14.95 11.31 5.48
C MET A 1 -14.08 10.41 4.60
N ARG A 2 -14.64 9.59 3.70
CA ARG A 2 -13.81 8.90 2.67
C ARG A 2 -13.15 10.01 1.85
N ARG A 3 -11.82 10.14 1.91
CA ARG A 3 -11.08 11.05 1.02
C ARG A 3 -11.44 10.64 -0.40
N LYS A 4 -12.12 11.52 -1.14
CA LYS A 4 -12.61 11.23 -2.49
C LYS A 4 -11.42 10.79 -3.35
N GLY A 5 -11.43 9.56 -3.86
CA GLY A 5 -10.45 9.05 -4.83
C GLY A 5 -9.50 7.96 -4.35
N PHE A 6 -9.32 7.73 -3.04
CA PHE A 6 -8.43 6.66 -2.55
C PHE A 6 -9.17 5.35 -2.26
N VAL A 7 -8.50 4.23 -2.53
CA VAL A 7 -8.90 2.90 -2.10
C VAL A 7 -8.32 2.65 -0.72
N ALA A 8 -9.20 2.39 0.26
CA ALA A 8 -8.77 2.07 1.61
C ALA A 8 -8.13 0.68 1.64
N VAL A 9 -6.94 0.59 2.21
CA VAL A 9 -6.20 -0.65 2.37
C VAL A 9 -5.75 -0.86 3.82
N ASN A 10 -5.56 -2.12 4.21
CA ASN A 10 -4.94 -2.48 5.47
C ASN A 10 -3.39 -2.54 5.34
N ARG A 11 -2.67 -2.90 6.40
CA ARG A 11 -1.20 -3.00 6.41
C ARG A 11 -0.61 -4.08 5.48
N GLN A 12 -1.43 -5.00 4.98
CA GLN A 12 -1.06 -6.00 3.97
C GLN A 12 -1.42 -5.53 2.55
N MET A 13 -1.77 -4.25 2.38
CA MET A 13 -2.24 -3.66 1.13
C MET A 13 -3.55 -4.26 0.59
N ARG A 14 -4.32 -4.96 1.43
CA ARG A 14 -5.63 -5.54 1.06
C ARG A 14 -6.72 -4.51 1.16
N THR A 15 -7.63 -4.53 0.19
CA THR A 15 -8.87 -3.75 0.20
C THR A 15 -9.90 -4.39 1.15
N ASN A 16 -11.16 -3.93 1.10
CA ASN A 16 -12.27 -4.60 1.79
C ASN A 16 -12.58 -6.01 1.23
N LEU A 17 -12.08 -6.33 0.03
CA LEU A 17 -12.13 -7.67 -0.54
C LEU A 17 -10.76 -8.34 -0.32
N PRO A 18 -10.66 -9.42 0.47
CA PRO A 18 -9.37 -9.96 0.92
C PRO A 18 -8.40 -10.45 -0.18
N HIS A 19 -8.93 -10.72 -1.37
CA HIS A 19 -8.17 -11.18 -2.55
C HIS A 19 -7.88 -10.04 -3.55
N ILE A 20 -8.28 -8.79 -3.24
CA ILE A 20 -8.00 -7.60 -4.05
C ILE A 20 -7.09 -6.68 -3.25
N PHE A 21 -6.02 -6.24 -3.91
CA PHE A 21 -4.98 -5.38 -3.35
C PHE A 21 -4.95 -4.03 -4.08
N ALA A 22 -4.49 -2.99 -3.39
CA ALA A 22 -4.22 -1.68 -3.99
C ALA A 22 -2.94 -1.09 -3.38
N ILE A 23 -2.11 -0.46 -4.20
CA ILE A 23 -0.80 0.09 -3.81
C ILE A 23 -0.55 1.44 -4.49
N GLY A 24 0.47 2.17 -4.05
CA GLY A 24 0.89 3.42 -4.64
C GLY A 24 -0.13 4.54 -4.44
N ASP A 25 -0.25 5.41 -5.44
CA ASP A 25 -0.98 6.66 -5.32
C ASP A 25 -2.48 6.45 -5.04
N VAL A 26 -3.07 5.37 -5.58
CA VAL A 26 -4.48 5.05 -5.32
C VAL A 26 -4.73 4.56 -3.88
N ALA A 27 -3.68 4.06 -3.20
CA ALA A 27 -3.74 3.61 -1.81
C ALA A 27 -3.46 4.73 -0.79
N GLY A 28 -3.15 5.95 -1.26
CA GLY A 28 -2.98 7.14 -0.44
C GLY A 28 -1.60 7.80 -0.57
N ASN A 29 -1.44 8.92 0.15
CA ASN A 29 -0.23 9.73 0.16
C ASN A 29 0.91 9.10 0.98
N PRO A 30 2.17 9.50 0.76
CA PRO A 30 2.66 10.37 -0.32
C PRO A 30 2.68 9.66 -1.69
N MET A 31 2.53 10.42 -2.78
CA MET A 31 2.55 9.89 -4.15
C MET A 31 3.99 9.83 -4.67
N LEU A 32 4.69 8.75 -4.34
CA LEU A 32 6.11 8.59 -4.63
C LEU A 32 6.36 7.19 -5.19
N ALA A 33 7.12 7.12 -6.29
CA ALA A 33 7.42 5.86 -6.96
C ALA A 33 8.04 4.83 -6.02
N HIS A 34 9.01 5.23 -5.19
CA HIS A 34 9.68 4.31 -4.29
C HIS A 34 8.77 3.79 -3.16
N LYS A 35 7.78 4.57 -2.71
CA LYS A 35 6.73 4.08 -1.79
C LYS A 35 5.92 2.97 -2.47
N ALA A 36 5.45 3.22 -3.70
CA ALA A 36 4.64 2.26 -4.46
C ALA A 36 5.39 0.94 -4.69
N VAL A 37 6.69 1.00 -5.00
CA VAL A 37 7.53 -0.19 -5.16
C VAL A 37 7.60 -1.00 -3.87
N HIS A 38 7.83 -0.36 -2.72
CA HIS A 38 7.85 -1.07 -1.44
C HIS A 38 6.48 -1.67 -1.10
N GLU A 39 5.39 -0.92 -1.26
CA GLU A 39 4.03 -1.42 -1.06
C GLU A 39 3.73 -2.67 -1.92
N SER A 40 4.24 -2.71 -3.17
CA SER A 40 4.10 -3.85 -4.08
C SER A 40 4.75 -5.14 -3.54
N HIS A 41 5.93 -5.02 -2.94
CA HIS A 41 6.61 -6.19 -2.35
C HIS A 41 5.76 -6.79 -1.22
N PHE A 42 5.29 -5.97 -0.28
CA PHE A 42 4.44 -6.45 0.81
C PHE A 42 3.09 -7.01 0.32
N ALA A 43 2.48 -6.38 -0.68
CA ALA A 43 1.24 -6.87 -1.29
C ALA A 43 1.44 -8.25 -1.93
N THR A 44 2.53 -8.43 -2.69
CA THR A 44 2.85 -9.69 -3.37
C THR A 44 3.19 -10.79 -2.36
N GLU A 45 3.97 -10.49 -1.34
CA GLU A 45 4.26 -11.43 -0.25
C GLU A 45 2.98 -11.84 0.51
N ALA A 46 2.09 -10.88 0.80
CA ALA A 46 0.80 -11.16 1.43
C ALA A 46 -0.16 -11.95 0.52
N ALA A 47 -0.06 -11.79 -0.80
CA ALA A 47 -0.77 -12.61 -1.78
C ALA A 47 -0.20 -14.04 -1.85
N ALA A 48 1.11 -14.20 -1.66
CA ALA A 48 1.79 -15.49 -1.55
C ALA A 48 1.57 -16.22 -0.21
N GLY A 49 0.80 -15.64 0.72
CA GLY A 49 0.51 -16.23 2.03
C GLY A 49 1.56 -15.94 3.11
N LEU A 50 2.52 -15.05 2.84
CA LEU A 50 3.51 -14.63 3.82
C LEU A 50 2.92 -13.60 4.80
N LYS A 51 3.46 -13.59 6.02
CA LYS A 51 3.07 -12.64 7.08
C LYS A 51 3.80 -11.30 6.90
N SER A 52 3.47 -10.61 5.81
CA SER A 52 4.13 -9.38 5.39
C SER A 52 3.28 -8.15 5.69
N LEU A 53 3.89 -7.11 6.24
CA LEU A 53 3.22 -5.87 6.65
C LEU A 53 4.03 -4.66 6.21
N PHE A 54 3.40 -3.72 5.50
CA PHE A 54 3.96 -2.42 5.23
C PHE A 54 3.81 -1.53 6.49
N ASP A 55 4.92 -1.27 7.17
CA ASP A 55 5.01 -0.40 8.36
C ASP A 55 6.21 0.54 8.25
N ALA A 56 6.21 1.36 7.20
CA ALA A 56 7.28 2.32 6.96
C ALA A 56 7.22 3.46 7.99
N LYS A 57 8.27 3.60 8.80
CA LYS A 57 8.40 4.73 9.76
C LYS A 57 8.70 6.06 9.07
N ILE A 58 9.44 6.00 7.97
CA ILE A 58 9.91 7.15 7.19
C ILE A 58 9.80 6.79 5.72
N VAL A 59 9.25 7.70 4.92
CA VAL A 59 9.30 7.66 3.46
C VAL A 59 10.08 8.91 3.02
N PRO A 60 11.29 8.77 2.47
CA PRO A 60 12.09 9.92 2.08
C PRO A 60 11.44 10.67 0.92
N ASN A 61 11.74 11.95 0.80
CA ASN A 61 11.21 12.82 -0.24
C ASN A 61 12.36 13.63 -0.84
N VAL A 62 12.38 13.74 -2.16
CA VAL A 62 13.18 14.71 -2.92
C VAL A 62 12.21 15.41 -3.87
N ALA A 63 12.20 16.75 -3.84
CA ALA A 63 11.33 17.61 -4.65
C ALA A 63 12.11 18.32 -5.76
#